data_AF-A0A6P0TZT6-F1
#
_entry.id   AF-A0A6P0TZT6-F1
#
_cell.length_a   1.000
_cell.length_b   1.000
_cell.length_c   1.000
_cell.angle_alpha   90.00
_cell.angle_beta   90.00
_cell.angle_gamma   90.00
#
_symmetry.space_group_name_H-M   'P 1'
#
loop_
_entity.id
_entity.type
_entity.pdbx_description
1 polymer ?
#
loop_
_entity_poly.entity_id
_entity_poly.type
_entity_poly.pdbx_seq_one_letter_code
_entity_poly.pdbx_strand_id
1 'polypeptide(L)'
;LFDLPGTNDREEQDTLVRDKLLQVDLVIQILNARQPFTQGEKETLHNWLFNRGIKTIIFVINRMNELESKEDKNEVYNDVYSTTKTFESDLPQGFKKLYRVDALPAIKAQQERNIWKIITSGIITFESTLFTIISLQKEKTNQTRLLRVTAIASQVKSVLQKKANNLTKEIRDAEYIRNVAIEKGKQREEYLRKEFKRRVKTYRNWLSLDTLVASYQTNAAEALEKGSFNNWQNSKFQSTILSYTQSIENWANQSCDEFQKSRPNRIKISFPSCPDVSLPQRQERDFGQWFGDIFNGGANRRKLDKEYERKKWQAYKTATYNYLSKFRTDTLTSLKKYEKTVESLIVFTIPPESSTVIQKRDYLNDLNSSLNSIQGIESLKIKTNTHRLNWLKRFNFFLLFCKNCLFLLLQ
;
A
#
# COMPACT_ATOMS: atom_id res chain seq x y z
N LEU A 1 14.88 31.26 -38.80
CA LEU A 1 15.00 32.23 -37.69
C LEU A 1 13.69 32.15 -36.93
N PHE A 2 13.74 31.94 -35.61
CA PHE A 2 12.55 32.02 -34.77
C PHE A 2 12.65 33.35 -34.02
N ASP A 3 11.69 34.24 -34.23
CA ASP A 3 11.52 35.40 -33.38
C ASP A 3 10.68 34.98 -32.18
N LEU A 4 11.23 35.16 -30.98
CA LEU A 4 10.54 34.79 -29.75
C LEU A 4 9.98 36.06 -29.12
N PRO A 5 8.75 36.01 -28.58
CA PRO A 5 8.15 37.17 -27.96
C PRO A 5 8.98 37.63 -26.74
N GLY A 6 8.82 38.90 -26.36
CA GLY A 6 9.59 39.50 -25.28
C GLY A 6 9.42 38.76 -23.95
N THR A 7 10.46 38.71 -23.13
CA THR A 7 10.54 37.96 -21.87
C THR A 7 9.59 38.44 -20.76
N ASN A 8 8.72 39.40 -21.03
CA ASN A 8 7.93 40.12 -20.04
C ASN A 8 6.46 39.67 -19.92
N ASP A 9 5.95 38.73 -20.73
CA ASP A 9 4.53 38.32 -20.65
C ASP A 9 4.20 36.84 -20.98
N ARG A 10 3.40 36.21 -20.09
CA ARG A 10 2.50 35.02 -20.22
C ARG A 10 3.08 33.58 -20.35
N GLU A 11 2.47 32.66 -19.59
CA GLU A 11 2.70 31.20 -19.57
C GLU A 11 2.64 30.51 -20.96
N GLU A 12 1.84 31.03 -21.90
CA GLU A 12 1.74 30.51 -23.27
C GLU A 12 3.03 30.75 -24.08
N GLN A 13 3.70 31.88 -23.85
CA GLN A 13 5.00 32.17 -24.46
C GLN A 13 6.08 31.25 -23.89
N ASP A 14 5.96 30.91 -22.60
CA ASP A 14 6.84 29.99 -21.89
C ASP A 14 6.82 28.58 -22.51
N THR A 15 5.65 28.11 -22.94
CA THR A 15 5.47 26.84 -23.67
C THR A 15 6.05 26.90 -25.08
N LEU A 16 5.80 27.99 -25.82
CA LEU A 16 6.35 28.20 -27.17
C LEU A 16 7.89 28.24 -27.14
N VAL A 17 8.45 28.98 -26.19
CA VAL A 17 9.89 29.11 -25.97
C VAL A 17 10.48 27.75 -25.56
N ARG A 18 9.81 26.97 -24.70
CA ARG A 18 10.21 25.60 -24.35
C ARG A 18 10.37 24.69 -25.55
N ASP A 19 9.36 24.61 -26.42
CA ASP A 19 9.36 23.69 -27.55
C ASP A 19 10.37 24.07 -28.62
N LYS A 20 10.51 25.38 -28.89
CA LYS A 20 11.42 25.87 -29.93
C LYS A 20 12.87 25.85 -29.49
N LEU A 21 13.19 26.15 -28.23
CA LEU A 21 14.56 26.19 -27.73
C LEU A 21 15.30 24.84 -27.81
N LEU A 22 14.58 23.72 -27.79
CA LEU A 22 15.21 22.40 -27.97
C LEU A 22 15.69 22.17 -29.41
N GLN A 23 15.15 22.90 -30.38
CA GLN A 23 15.41 22.73 -31.81
C GLN A 23 16.47 23.70 -32.34
N VAL A 24 16.77 24.79 -31.63
CA VAL A 24 17.67 25.84 -32.12
C VAL A 24 19.14 25.49 -31.95
N ASP A 25 19.96 25.72 -32.97
CA ASP A 25 21.41 25.47 -32.85
C ASP A 25 22.15 26.63 -32.18
N LEU A 26 21.61 27.84 -32.31
CA LEU A 26 22.18 29.09 -31.80
C LEU A 26 21.07 30.00 -31.28
N VAL A 27 21.30 30.62 -30.13
CA VAL A 27 20.43 31.66 -29.56
C VAL A 27 21.09 33.02 -29.71
N ILE A 28 20.34 34.01 -30.17
CA ILE A 28 20.78 35.40 -30.24
C ILE A 28 19.94 36.20 -29.24
N GLN A 29 20.55 36.66 -28.16
CA GLN A 29 19.90 37.53 -27.19
C GLN A 29 20.14 38.98 -27.56
N ILE A 30 19.07 39.68 -27.92
CA ILE A 30 19.11 41.12 -28.20
C ILE A 30 18.92 41.87 -26.87
N LEU A 31 19.82 42.79 -26.58
CA LEU A 31 19.83 43.62 -25.38
C LEU A 31 19.63 45.08 -25.77
N ASN A 32 18.84 45.82 -25.00
CA ASN A 32 18.69 47.25 -25.19
C ASN A 32 19.76 48.00 -24.37
N ALA A 33 20.59 48.81 -25.04
CA ALA A 33 21.65 49.59 -24.39
C ALA A 33 21.14 50.56 -23.30
N ARG A 34 19.90 51.03 -23.39
CA ARG A 34 19.32 51.93 -22.39
C ARG A 34 18.92 51.22 -21.09
N GLN A 35 18.70 49.91 -21.16
CA GLN A 35 18.33 49.09 -20.01
C GLN A 35 18.90 47.68 -20.23
N PRO A 36 20.23 47.52 -20.11
CA PRO A 36 20.86 46.22 -20.29
C PRO A 36 20.49 45.28 -19.14
N PHE A 37 20.03 44.07 -19.45
CA PHE A 37 19.80 42.98 -18.51
C PHE A 37 19.06 43.35 -17.21
N THR A 38 17.74 43.38 -17.27
CA THR A 38 16.94 43.37 -16.04
C THR A 38 17.21 42.08 -15.23
N GLN A 39 17.05 42.13 -13.91
CA GLN A 39 17.29 40.96 -13.06
C GLN A 39 16.40 39.76 -13.45
N GLY A 40 15.13 40.02 -13.80
CA GLY A 40 14.21 39.00 -14.31
C GLY A 40 14.67 38.36 -15.62
N GLU A 41 15.25 39.13 -16.56
CA GLU A 41 15.83 38.59 -17.79
C GLU A 41 17.03 37.68 -17.51
N LYS A 42 17.90 38.05 -16.55
CA LYS A 42 19.07 37.22 -16.17
C LYS A 42 18.63 35.86 -15.65
N GLU A 43 17.67 35.82 -14.72
CA GLU A 43 17.15 34.59 -14.11
C GLU A 43 16.40 33.72 -15.13
N THR A 44 15.57 34.35 -15.97
CA THR A 44 14.80 33.67 -17.02
C THR A 44 15.72 33.03 -18.06
N LEU A 45 16.74 33.77 -18.53
CA LEU A 45 17.73 33.29 -19.48
C LEU A 45 18.52 32.10 -18.91
N HIS A 46 18.87 32.16 -17.62
CA HIS A 46 19.57 31.08 -16.94
C HIS A 46 18.72 29.80 -16.90
N ASN A 47 17.45 29.92 -16.50
CA ASN A 47 16.51 28.80 -16.41
C ASN A 47 16.18 28.19 -17.78
N TRP A 48 16.00 29.00 -18.81
CA TRP A 48 15.66 28.53 -20.15
C TRP A 48 16.84 27.88 -20.87
N LEU A 49 18.05 28.42 -20.69
CA LEU A 49 19.19 28.01 -21.50
C LEU A 49 20.13 27.05 -20.76
N PHE A 50 20.65 27.40 -19.59
CA PHE A 50 21.66 26.58 -18.89
C PHE A 50 21.12 25.26 -18.37
N ASN A 51 19.98 25.30 -17.68
CA ASN A 51 19.36 24.09 -17.15
C ASN A 51 19.00 23.10 -18.27
N ARG A 52 18.92 23.54 -19.53
CA ARG A 52 18.65 22.69 -20.69
C ARG A 52 19.89 22.36 -21.52
N GLY A 53 21.08 22.78 -21.08
CA GLY A 53 22.35 22.55 -21.77
C GLY A 53 22.53 23.38 -23.05
N ILE A 54 21.79 24.48 -23.21
CA ILE A 54 21.94 25.40 -24.33
C ILE A 54 23.08 26.38 -24.00
N LYS A 55 24.27 26.12 -24.51
CA LYS A 55 25.47 26.94 -24.30
C LYS A 55 25.90 27.76 -25.52
N THR A 56 25.18 27.65 -26.63
CA THR A 56 25.48 28.35 -27.88
C THR A 56 24.66 29.64 -27.96
N ILE A 57 25.16 30.70 -27.30
CA ILE A 57 24.46 31.97 -27.14
C ILE A 57 25.36 33.12 -27.59
N ILE A 58 24.82 34.06 -28.36
CA ILE A 58 25.45 35.32 -28.70
C ILE A 58 24.57 36.47 -28.19
N PHE A 59 25.20 37.48 -27.61
CA PHE A 59 24.56 38.69 -27.13
C PHE A 59 24.81 39.84 -28.09
N VAL A 60 23.75 40.59 -28.40
CA VAL A 60 23.80 41.76 -29.27
C VAL A 60 23.28 42.96 -28.49
N ILE A 61 24.14 43.95 -28.22
CA ILE A 61 23.71 45.23 -27.67
C ILE A 61 23.24 46.11 -28.82
N ASN A 62 21.96 46.43 -28.79
CA ASN A 62 21.31 47.33 -29.74
C ASN A 62 21.06 48.70 -29.11
N ARG A 63 20.92 49.73 -29.95
CA ARG A 63 20.61 51.11 -29.55
C ARG A 63 21.72 51.81 -28.76
N MET A 64 22.98 51.39 -28.93
CA MET A 64 24.14 52.09 -28.35
C MET A 64 24.30 53.49 -28.94
N ASN A 65 23.81 53.71 -30.15
CA ASN A 65 23.77 55.04 -30.79
C ASN A 65 22.88 56.05 -30.05
N GLU A 66 21.99 55.60 -29.16
CA GLU A 66 21.07 56.46 -28.42
C GLU A 66 21.62 56.97 -27.09
N LEU A 67 22.83 56.52 -26.71
CA LEU A 67 23.57 57.04 -25.56
C LEU A 67 24.35 58.30 -26.00
N GLU A 68 24.30 59.35 -25.19
CA GLU A 68 24.87 60.66 -25.54
C GLU A 68 26.38 60.70 -25.27
N SER A 69 26.80 60.33 -24.06
CA SER A 69 28.22 60.40 -23.66
C SER A 69 29.02 59.16 -24.11
N LYS A 70 30.34 59.30 -24.17
CA LYS A 70 31.24 58.18 -24.47
C LYS A 70 31.47 57.33 -23.21
N GLU A 71 31.41 57.96 -22.06
CA GLU A 71 31.52 57.37 -20.73
C GLU A 71 30.37 56.36 -20.50
N ASP A 72 29.13 56.76 -20.76
CA ASP A 72 27.94 55.91 -20.62
C ASP A 72 28.01 54.69 -21.55
N LYS A 73 28.50 54.89 -22.79
CA LYS A 73 28.71 53.81 -23.75
C LYS A 73 29.72 52.79 -23.23
N ASN A 74 30.80 53.26 -22.59
CA ASN A 74 31.82 52.36 -22.04
C ASN A 74 31.29 51.64 -20.79
N GLU A 75 30.57 52.33 -19.92
CA GLU A 75 29.96 51.76 -18.72
C GLU A 75 28.97 50.64 -19.08
N VAL A 76 28.00 50.93 -19.95
CA VAL A 76 27.02 49.95 -20.43
C VAL A 76 27.70 48.76 -21.09
N TYR A 77 28.71 49.00 -21.94
CA TYR A 77 29.44 47.91 -22.58
C TYR A 77 30.17 47.03 -21.56
N ASN A 78 30.84 47.62 -20.57
CA ASN A 78 31.59 46.90 -19.54
C ASN A 78 30.66 46.10 -18.63
N ASP A 79 29.52 46.66 -18.24
CA ASP A 79 28.51 45.95 -17.43
C ASP A 79 27.96 44.72 -18.17
N VAL A 80 27.52 44.91 -19.43
CA VAL A 80 27.03 43.81 -20.27
C VAL A 80 28.15 42.78 -20.51
N TYR A 81 29.37 43.23 -20.79
CA TYR A 81 30.51 42.33 -20.98
C TYR A 81 30.80 41.49 -19.73
N SER A 82 30.76 42.10 -18.55
CA SER A 82 30.97 41.39 -17.28
C SER A 82 29.88 40.34 -17.04
N THR A 83 28.61 40.71 -17.30
CA THR A 83 27.47 39.80 -17.17
C THR A 83 27.58 38.65 -18.17
N THR A 84 27.81 38.93 -19.46
CA THR A 84 27.94 37.88 -20.50
C THR A 84 29.12 36.94 -20.29
N LYS A 85 30.18 37.37 -19.57
CA LYS A 85 31.31 36.51 -19.21
C LYS A 85 30.90 35.38 -18.26
N THR A 86 29.91 35.61 -17.39
CA THR A 86 29.38 34.60 -16.46
C THR A 86 28.70 33.43 -17.17
N PHE A 87 28.31 33.61 -18.44
CA PHE A 87 27.65 32.58 -19.23
C PHE A 87 28.68 31.63 -19.83
N GLU A 88 28.70 30.35 -19.42
CA GLU A 88 29.48 29.33 -20.12
C GLU A 88 29.01 29.20 -21.58
N SER A 89 29.95 29.17 -22.52
CA SER A 89 29.64 29.22 -23.95
C SER A 89 30.43 28.19 -24.72
N ASP A 90 29.73 27.44 -25.57
CA ASP A 90 30.29 26.47 -26.51
C ASP A 90 30.54 27.08 -27.91
N LEU A 91 30.64 28.41 -28.01
CA LEU A 91 31.06 29.08 -29.24
C LEU A 91 32.48 28.64 -29.64
N PRO A 92 32.80 28.61 -30.95
CA PRO A 92 34.14 28.25 -31.41
C PRO A 92 35.21 29.18 -30.83
N GLN A 93 36.44 28.68 -30.68
CA GLN A 93 37.53 29.46 -30.13
C GLN A 93 37.83 30.69 -30.99
N GLY A 94 38.07 31.83 -30.36
CA GLY A 94 38.38 33.10 -31.04
C GLY A 94 37.17 33.99 -31.34
N PHE A 95 35.94 33.50 -31.14
CA PHE A 95 34.72 34.30 -31.33
C PHE A 95 34.31 35.06 -30.06
N LYS A 96 33.77 36.27 -30.25
CA LYS A 96 33.23 37.09 -29.15
C LYS A 96 31.83 36.60 -28.81
N LYS A 97 31.44 36.72 -27.53
CA LYS A 97 30.05 36.48 -27.09
C LYS A 97 29.17 37.71 -27.27
N LEU A 98 29.78 38.90 -27.36
CA LEU A 98 29.11 40.19 -27.31
C LEU A 98 29.43 41.00 -28.56
N TYR A 99 28.39 41.49 -29.22
CA TYR A 99 28.47 42.35 -30.40
C TYR A 99 27.67 43.63 -30.15
N ARG A 100 28.19 44.74 -30.66
CA ARG A 100 27.45 46.00 -30.74
C ARG A 100 26.86 46.11 -32.14
N VAL A 101 25.54 46.25 -32.22
CA VAL A 101 24.82 46.40 -33.50
C VAL A 101 23.73 47.43 -33.33
N ASP A 102 23.83 48.55 -34.03
CA ASP A 102 22.78 49.58 -34.03
C ASP A 102 21.82 49.30 -35.21
N ALA A 103 20.80 48.46 -34.97
CA ALA A 103 19.96 47.85 -36.02
C ALA A 103 19.10 48.86 -36.80
N LEU A 104 18.52 49.86 -36.12
CA LEU A 104 17.71 50.89 -36.79
C LEU A 104 18.58 51.77 -37.73
N PRO A 105 19.75 52.27 -37.30
CA PRO A 105 20.71 52.90 -38.20
C PRO A 105 21.13 52.00 -39.37
N ALA A 106 21.36 50.70 -39.14
CA ALA A 106 21.72 49.75 -40.19
C ALA A 106 20.65 49.67 -41.29
N ILE A 107 19.38 49.50 -40.90
CA ILE A 107 18.24 49.40 -41.84
C ILE A 107 18.08 50.71 -42.64
N LYS A 108 18.14 51.87 -41.96
CA LYS A 108 18.06 53.17 -42.64
C LYS A 108 19.20 53.35 -43.65
N ALA A 109 20.41 52.99 -43.26
CA ALA A 109 21.57 53.06 -44.13
C ALA A 109 21.46 52.13 -45.35
N GLN A 110 20.85 50.96 -45.20
CA GLN A 110 20.56 50.04 -46.29
C GLN A 110 19.55 50.61 -47.28
N GLN A 111 18.48 51.24 -46.77
CA GLN A 111 17.47 51.92 -47.60
C GLN A 111 18.07 53.12 -48.36
N GLU A 112 18.93 53.90 -47.70
CA GLU A 112 19.67 55.03 -48.28
C GLU A 112 20.84 54.60 -49.19
N ARG A 113 21.15 53.29 -49.29
CA ARG A 113 22.34 52.73 -49.95
C ARG A 113 23.66 53.35 -49.46
N ASN A 114 23.72 53.80 -48.21
CA ASN A 114 24.88 54.44 -47.60
C ASN A 114 25.80 53.40 -46.95
N ILE A 115 26.81 52.95 -47.71
CA ILE A 115 27.74 51.88 -47.30
C ILE A 115 28.47 52.23 -46.00
N TRP A 116 28.92 53.48 -45.82
CA TRP A 116 29.64 53.91 -44.62
C TRP A 116 28.79 53.78 -43.35
N LYS A 117 27.52 54.21 -43.40
CA LYS A 117 26.60 54.08 -42.27
C LYS A 117 26.24 52.61 -41.97
N ILE A 118 26.23 51.73 -42.98
CA ILE A 118 26.04 50.29 -42.76
C ILE A 118 27.24 49.72 -42.01
N ILE A 119 28.48 50.07 -42.42
CA ILE A 119 29.70 49.60 -41.75
C ILE A 119 29.75 50.07 -40.29
N THR A 120 29.48 51.35 -40.03
CA THR A 120 29.57 51.92 -38.67
C THR A 120 28.48 51.41 -37.71
N SER A 121 27.38 50.87 -38.24
CA SER A 121 26.34 50.23 -37.41
C SER A 121 26.77 48.91 -36.76
N GLY A 122 27.85 48.29 -37.24
CA GLY A 122 28.35 47.00 -36.74
C GLY A 122 27.66 45.76 -37.33
N ILE A 123 26.61 45.92 -38.15
CA ILE A 123 25.83 44.80 -38.68
C ILE A 123 26.66 43.85 -39.56
N ILE A 124 27.52 44.37 -40.44
CA ILE A 124 28.33 43.56 -41.38
C ILE A 124 29.28 42.63 -40.62
N THR A 125 29.95 43.15 -39.59
CA THR A 125 30.84 42.36 -38.74
C THR A 125 30.08 41.29 -37.97
N PHE A 126 28.87 41.61 -37.48
CA PHE A 126 28.02 40.63 -36.81
C PHE A 126 27.56 39.52 -37.77
N GLU A 127 27.06 39.86 -38.97
CA GLU A 127 26.56 38.90 -39.95
C GLU A 127 27.65 37.95 -40.46
N SER A 128 28.82 38.47 -40.82
CA SER A 128 29.98 37.67 -41.24
C SER A 128 30.43 36.71 -40.15
N THR A 129 30.46 37.18 -38.90
CA THR A 129 30.77 36.34 -37.74
C THR A 129 29.70 35.26 -37.54
N LEU A 130 28.42 35.64 -37.59
CA LEU A 130 27.28 34.74 -37.43
C LEU A 130 27.32 33.62 -38.48
N PHE A 131 27.57 33.97 -39.74
CA PHE A 131 27.70 33.01 -40.84
C PHE A 131 28.83 31.99 -40.57
N THR A 132 29.95 32.46 -40.04
CA THR A 132 31.10 31.60 -39.71
C THR A 132 30.78 30.66 -38.53
N ILE A 133 30.15 31.19 -37.48
CA ILE A 133 29.72 30.40 -36.31
C ILE A 133 28.73 29.31 -36.74
N ILE A 134 27.73 29.66 -37.54
CA ILE A 134 26.74 28.70 -38.05
C ILE A 134 27.42 27.61 -38.88
N SER A 135 28.36 27.98 -39.75
CA SER A 135 29.09 27.03 -40.60
C SER A 135 29.89 26.02 -39.77
N LEU A 136 30.62 26.49 -38.75
CA LEU A 136 31.38 25.63 -37.84
C LEU A 136 30.49 24.78 -36.92
N GLN A 137 29.33 25.31 -36.50
CA GLN A 137 28.39 24.60 -35.63
C GLN A 137 27.62 23.51 -36.37
N LYS A 138 27.32 23.66 -37.67
CA LYS A 138 26.64 22.63 -38.47
C LYS A 138 27.32 21.26 -38.39
N GLU A 139 28.65 21.22 -38.32
CA GLU A 139 29.41 19.98 -38.18
C GLU A 139 29.23 19.31 -36.80
N LYS A 140 28.92 20.10 -35.77
CA LYS A 140 28.80 19.69 -34.36
C LYS A 140 27.35 19.64 -33.85
N THR A 141 26.37 20.06 -34.65
CA THR A 141 24.95 20.15 -34.30
C THR A 141 24.43 18.93 -33.55
N ASN A 142 24.75 17.73 -34.04
CA ASN A 142 24.27 16.49 -33.42
C ASN A 142 24.84 16.25 -32.02
N GLN A 143 26.09 16.66 -31.79
CA GLN A 143 26.75 16.55 -30.48
C GLN A 143 26.15 17.56 -29.50
N THR A 144 25.98 18.81 -29.92
CA THR A 144 25.36 19.87 -29.11
C THR A 144 23.93 19.51 -28.70
N ARG A 145 23.11 18.99 -29.64
CA ARG A 145 21.74 18.56 -29.34
C ARG A 145 21.70 17.35 -28.40
N LEU A 146 22.62 16.38 -28.55
CA LEU A 146 22.70 15.22 -27.65
C LEU A 146 23.01 15.62 -26.21
N LEU A 147 23.90 16.59 -25.99
CA LEU A 147 24.22 17.09 -24.65
C LEU A 147 22.99 17.68 -23.95
N ARG A 148 22.13 18.39 -24.70
CA ARG A 148 20.86 18.94 -24.19
C ARG A 148 19.88 17.86 -23.80
N VAL A 149 19.67 16.88 -24.69
CA VAL A 149 18.82 15.71 -24.41
C VAL A 149 19.31 14.99 -23.15
N THR A 150 20.63 14.86 -22.98
CA THR A 150 21.21 14.22 -21.80
C THR A 150 20.96 15.03 -20.53
N ALA A 151 21.11 16.35 -20.57
CA ALA A 151 20.83 17.23 -19.43
C ALA A 151 19.37 17.13 -18.97
N ILE A 152 18.44 17.16 -19.92
CA ILE A 152 17.00 17.02 -19.65
C ILE A 152 16.68 15.62 -19.13
N ALA A 153 17.25 14.58 -19.74
CA ALA A 153 17.08 13.20 -19.29
C ALA A 153 17.51 13.01 -17.83
N SER A 154 18.65 13.59 -17.42
CA SER A 154 19.10 13.54 -16.03
C SER A 154 18.17 14.29 -15.07
N GLN A 155 17.57 15.42 -15.48
CA GLN A 155 16.56 16.12 -14.68
C GLN A 155 15.29 15.29 -14.52
N VAL A 156 14.75 14.77 -15.62
CA VAL A 156 13.55 13.91 -15.60
C VAL A 156 13.81 12.68 -14.72
N LYS A 157 14.98 12.05 -14.84
CA LYS A 157 15.41 10.94 -13.98
C LYS A 157 15.35 11.31 -12.50
N SER A 158 15.92 12.44 -12.10
CA SER A 158 15.91 12.90 -10.71
C SER A 158 14.49 13.05 -10.16
N VAL A 159 13.59 13.67 -10.95
CA VAL A 159 12.18 13.83 -10.58
C VAL A 159 11.47 12.48 -10.43
N LEU A 160 11.63 11.59 -11.40
CA LEU A 160 11.02 10.26 -11.37
C LEU A 160 11.56 9.41 -10.22
N GLN A 161 12.86 9.48 -9.92
CA GLN A 161 13.47 8.79 -8.77
C GLN A 161 12.87 9.28 -7.44
N LYS A 162 12.70 10.59 -7.28
CA LYS A 162 12.05 11.16 -6.08
C LYS A 162 10.62 10.65 -5.93
N LYS A 163 9.85 10.59 -7.03
CA LYS A 163 8.48 10.08 -7.04
C LYS A 163 8.42 8.58 -6.70
N ALA A 164 9.29 7.77 -7.30
CA ALA A 164 9.40 6.35 -7.04
C ALA A 164 9.77 6.05 -5.57
N ASN A 165 10.71 6.80 -5.00
CA ASN A 165 11.10 6.67 -3.59
C ASN A 165 9.94 7.00 -2.64
N ASN A 166 9.19 8.06 -2.91
CA ASN A 166 8.02 8.42 -2.10
C ASN A 166 6.94 7.33 -2.17
N LEU A 167 6.60 6.84 -3.37
CA LEU A 167 5.63 5.75 -3.53
C LEU A 167 6.08 4.47 -2.82
N THR A 168 7.36 4.12 -2.92
CA THR A 168 7.94 2.97 -2.22
C THR A 168 7.75 3.09 -0.71
N LYS A 169 7.96 4.29 -0.15
CA LYS A 169 7.72 4.54 1.28
C LYS A 169 6.25 4.38 1.64
N GLU A 170 5.34 4.98 0.87
CA GLU A 170 3.90 4.89 1.12
C GLU A 170 3.36 3.45 1.05
N ILE A 171 3.87 2.64 0.11
CA ILE A 171 3.53 1.22 0.01
C ILE A 171 4.01 0.48 1.26
N ARG A 172 5.27 0.69 1.69
CA ARG A 172 5.82 0.06 2.89
C ARG A 172 5.04 0.42 4.15
N ASP A 173 4.68 1.70 4.32
CA ASP A 173 3.92 2.16 5.48
C ASP A 173 2.52 1.49 5.52
N ALA A 174 1.86 1.37 4.36
CA ALA A 174 0.58 0.67 4.26
C ALA A 174 0.70 -0.84 4.53
N GLU A 175 1.74 -1.49 4.00
CA GLU A 175 2.04 -2.90 4.25
C GLU A 175 2.32 -3.15 5.74
N TYR A 176 3.06 -2.27 6.40
CA TYR A 176 3.34 -2.36 7.82
C TYR A 176 2.04 -2.32 8.65
N ILE A 177 1.17 -1.35 8.39
CA ILE A 177 -0.13 -1.25 9.08
C ILE A 177 -0.96 -2.52 8.88
N ARG A 178 -1.03 -3.02 7.64
CA ARG A 178 -1.74 -4.27 7.31
C ARG A 178 -1.16 -5.47 8.06
N ASN A 179 0.17 -5.60 8.11
CA ASN A 179 0.83 -6.72 8.79
C ASN A 179 0.60 -6.69 10.30
N VAL A 180 0.62 -5.51 10.93
CA VAL A 180 0.29 -5.34 12.35
C VAL A 180 -1.16 -5.76 12.62
N ALA A 181 -2.11 -5.39 11.75
CA ALA A 181 -3.51 -5.79 11.89
C ALA A 181 -3.68 -7.32 11.75
N ILE A 182 -2.97 -7.95 10.80
CA ILE A 182 -2.96 -9.41 10.63
C ILE A 182 -2.44 -10.11 11.88
N GLU A 183 -1.33 -9.63 12.44
CA GLU A 183 -0.73 -10.22 13.64
C GLU A 183 -1.67 -10.12 14.84
N LYS A 184 -2.26 -8.95 15.09
CA LYS A 184 -3.28 -8.76 16.13
C LYS A 184 -4.48 -9.68 15.92
N GLY A 185 -4.96 -9.82 14.68
CA GLY A 185 -6.06 -10.70 14.32
C GLY A 185 -5.77 -12.17 14.62
N LYS A 186 -4.57 -12.65 14.30
CA LYS A 186 -4.12 -14.03 14.60
C LYS A 186 -4.00 -14.30 16.09
N GLN A 187 -3.39 -13.37 16.84
CA GLN A 187 -3.30 -13.48 18.30
C GLN A 187 -4.68 -13.54 18.94
N ARG A 188 -5.61 -12.74 18.41
CA ARG A 188 -7.00 -12.74 18.89
C ARG A 188 -7.73 -14.04 18.56
N GLU A 189 -7.56 -14.60 17.36
CA GLU A 189 -8.06 -15.93 17.00
C GLU A 189 -7.57 -17.00 17.97
N GLU A 190 -6.26 -17.02 18.25
CA GLU A 190 -5.66 -17.98 19.17
C GLU A 190 -6.26 -17.89 20.58
N TYR A 191 -6.40 -16.66 21.10
CA TYR A 191 -7.05 -16.42 22.39
C TYR A 191 -8.49 -16.94 22.42
N LEU A 192 -9.30 -16.60 21.43
CA LEU A 192 -10.70 -17.00 21.36
C LEU A 192 -10.84 -18.53 21.30
N ARG A 193 -9.97 -19.20 20.52
CA ARG A 193 -9.92 -20.67 20.45
C ARG A 193 -9.50 -21.30 21.76
N LYS A 194 -8.48 -20.77 22.44
CA LYS A 194 -8.02 -21.28 23.74
C LYS A 194 -9.13 -21.19 24.79
N GLU A 195 -9.80 -20.05 24.87
CA GLU A 195 -10.90 -19.84 25.82
C GLU A 195 -12.12 -20.71 25.49
N PHE A 196 -12.46 -20.87 24.21
CA PHE A 196 -13.51 -21.79 23.79
C PHE A 196 -13.21 -23.23 24.23
N LYS A 197 -12.00 -23.72 23.92
CA LYS A 197 -11.53 -25.06 24.33
C LYS A 197 -11.54 -25.22 25.85
N ARG A 198 -11.17 -24.19 26.61
CA ARG A 198 -11.21 -24.20 28.07
C ARG A 198 -12.64 -24.44 28.57
N ARG A 199 -13.63 -23.72 28.04
CA ARG A 199 -15.05 -23.88 28.41
C ARG A 199 -15.59 -25.26 28.05
N VAL A 200 -15.30 -25.74 26.84
CA VAL A 200 -15.65 -27.10 26.41
C VAL A 200 -15.01 -28.15 27.33
N LYS A 201 -13.75 -27.98 27.69
CA LYS A 201 -13.04 -28.88 28.63
C LYS A 201 -13.68 -28.87 30.01
N THR A 202 -14.07 -27.70 30.54
CA THR A 202 -14.80 -27.61 31.82
C THR A 202 -16.09 -28.42 31.76
N TYR A 203 -16.88 -28.29 30.69
CA TYR A 203 -18.12 -29.06 30.56
C TYR A 203 -17.86 -30.57 30.40
N ARG A 204 -16.84 -30.97 29.62
CA ARG A 204 -16.40 -32.38 29.50
C ARG A 204 -15.99 -32.99 30.84
N ASN A 205 -15.27 -32.24 31.67
CA ASN A 205 -14.85 -32.70 32.99
C ASN A 205 -16.06 -32.90 33.91
N TRP A 206 -17.04 -31.98 33.87
CA TRP A 206 -18.30 -32.13 34.60
C TRP A 206 -19.11 -33.35 34.12
N LEU A 207 -19.09 -33.63 32.81
CA LEU A 207 -19.68 -34.83 32.19
C LEU A 207 -18.90 -36.13 32.49
N SER A 208 -17.83 -36.10 33.30
CA SER A 208 -17.17 -37.34 33.72
C SER A 208 -18.14 -38.21 34.52
N LEU A 209 -18.09 -39.52 34.28
CA LEU A 209 -19.05 -40.43 34.90
C LEU A 209 -18.95 -40.39 36.42
N ASP A 210 -17.74 -40.29 36.96
CA ASP A 210 -17.50 -40.17 38.41
C ASP A 210 -18.14 -38.91 38.99
N THR A 211 -18.01 -37.77 38.32
CA THR A 211 -18.63 -36.51 38.77
C THR A 211 -20.15 -36.60 38.73
N LEU A 212 -20.71 -37.16 37.66
CA LEU A 212 -22.15 -37.33 37.51
C LEU A 212 -22.72 -38.28 38.56
N VAL A 213 -22.07 -39.42 38.78
CA VAL A 213 -22.49 -40.42 39.77
C VAL A 213 -22.40 -39.84 41.18
N ALA A 214 -21.26 -39.24 41.54
CA ALA A 214 -21.06 -38.65 42.86
C ALA A 214 -22.07 -37.54 43.17
N SER A 215 -22.40 -36.70 42.18
CA SER A 215 -23.25 -35.52 42.38
C SER A 215 -24.75 -35.82 42.28
N TYR A 216 -25.14 -36.80 41.47
CA TYR A 216 -26.54 -36.97 41.07
C TYR A 216 -27.14 -38.36 41.33
N GLN A 217 -26.35 -39.43 41.46
CA GLN A 217 -26.90 -40.80 41.51
C GLN A 217 -27.88 -40.99 42.68
N THR A 218 -27.49 -40.60 43.89
CA THR A 218 -28.33 -40.78 45.09
C THR A 218 -29.65 -40.01 44.98
N ASN A 219 -29.58 -38.71 44.67
CA ASN A 219 -30.77 -37.86 44.58
C ASN A 219 -31.72 -38.27 43.45
N ALA A 220 -31.18 -38.73 42.32
CA ALA A 220 -31.98 -39.25 41.22
C ALA A 220 -32.61 -40.61 41.54
N ALA A 221 -31.89 -41.50 42.23
CA ALA A 221 -32.44 -42.78 42.70
C ALA A 221 -33.59 -42.57 43.70
N GLU A 222 -33.47 -41.61 44.63
CA GLU A 222 -34.57 -41.23 45.52
C GLU A 222 -35.77 -40.66 44.75
N ALA A 223 -35.51 -39.84 43.72
CA ALA A 223 -36.58 -39.27 42.89
C ALA A 223 -37.30 -40.35 42.07
N LEU A 224 -36.59 -41.38 41.59
CA LEU A 224 -37.18 -42.54 40.93
C LEU A 224 -38.08 -43.33 41.89
N GLU A 225 -37.60 -43.63 43.10
CA GLU A 225 -38.38 -44.35 44.09
C GLU A 225 -39.68 -43.62 44.45
N LYS A 226 -39.62 -42.28 44.53
CA LYS A 226 -40.77 -41.41 44.85
C LYS A 226 -41.66 -41.07 43.64
N GLY A 227 -41.35 -41.59 42.44
CA GLY A 227 -42.10 -41.24 41.21
C GLY A 227 -41.98 -39.78 40.77
N SER A 228 -40.95 -39.05 41.23
CA SER A 228 -40.73 -37.62 40.99
C SER A 228 -39.52 -37.31 40.11
N PHE A 229 -39.02 -38.30 39.36
CA PHE A 229 -37.80 -38.20 38.56
C PHE A 229 -37.83 -37.05 37.53
N ASN A 230 -38.96 -36.84 36.84
CA ASN A 230 -39.08 -35.75 35.87
C ASN A 230 -38.91 -34.37 36.54
N ASN A 231 -39.43 -34.19 37.77
CA ASN A 231 -39.25 -32.96 38.52
C ASN A 231 -37.77 -32.74 38.89
N TRP A 232 -37.08 -33.81 39.31
CA TRP A 232 -35.65 -33.77 39.57
C TRP A 232 -34.84 -33.42 38.31
N GLN A 233 -35.14 -34.06 37.17
CA GLN A 233 -34.47 -33.85 35.90
C GLN A 233 -34.61 -32.38 35.45
N ASN A 234 -35.83 -31.84 35.47
CA ASN A 234 -36.11 -30.49 34.98
C ASN A 234 -35.54 -29.41 35.92
N SER A 235 -35.66 -29.58 37.24
CA SER A 235 -35.28 -28.53 38.19
C SER A 235 -33.79 -28.46 38.48
N LYS A 236 -33.12 -29.61 38.64
CA LYS A 236 -31.72 -29.68 39.11
C LYS A 236 -30.74 -30.04 38.00
N PHE A 237 -31.09 -31.03 37.18
CA PHE A 237 -30.15 -31.58 36.20
C PHE A 237 -30.08 -30.71 34.94
N GLN A 238 -31.23 -30.43 34.34
CA GLN A 238 -31.33 -29.62 33.12
C GLN A 238 -30.85 -28.18 33.31
N SER A 239 -31.12 -27.57 34.47
CA SER A 239 -30.66 -26.21 34.79
C SER A 239 -29.13 -26.10 34.83
N THR A 240 -28.45 -27.11 35.39
CA THR A 240 -26.98 -27.16 35.39
C THR A 240 -26.41 -27.33 33.98
N ILE A 241 -27.06 -28.17 33.16
CA ILE A 241 -26.67 -28.35 31.75
C ILE A 241 -26.85 -27.05 30.95
N LEU A 242 -27.95 -26.33 31.21
CA LEU A 242 -28.25 -25.06 30.55
C LEU A 242 -27.15 -24.02 30.81
N SER A 243 -26.62 -23.94 32.04
CA SER A 243 -25.57 -22.96 32.36
C SER A 243 -24.25 -23.24 31.62
N TYR A 244 -23.85 -24.52 31.50
CA TYR A 244 -22.67 -24.90 30.72
C TYR A 244 -22.86 -24.66 29.23
N THR A 245 -24.01 -25.07 28.68
CA THR A 245 -24.30 -24.90 27.26
C THR A 245 -24.39 -23.42 26.87
N GLN A 246 -25.07 -22.58 27.66
CA GLN A 246 -25.12 -21.13 27.46
C GLN A 246 -23.73 -20.48 27.55
N SER A 247 -22.88 -20.89 28.49
CA SER A 247 -21.51 -20.36 28.61
C SER A 247 -20.67 -20.63 27.34
N ILE A 248 -20.82 -21.82 26.76
CA ILE A 248 -20.14 -22.21 25.52
C ILE A 248 -20.76 -21.48 24.32
N GLU A 249 -22.08 -21.44 24.21
CA GLU A 249 -22.81 -20.80 23.11
C GLU A 249 -22.57 -19.28 23.07
N ASN A 250 -22.65 -18.61 24.21
CA ASN A 250 -22.40 -17.17 24.30
C ASN A 250 -20.99 -16.82 23.85
N TRP A 251 -19.98 -17.60 24.27
CA TRP A 251 -18.60 -17.39 23.85
C TRP A 251 -18.40 -17.66 22.36
N ALA A 252 -19.01 -18.73 21.83
CA ALA A 252 -18.97 -19.06 20.41
C ALA A 252 -19.62 -17.94 19.56
N ASN A 253 -20.78 -17.45 19.98
CA ASN A 253 -21.49 -16.35 19.31
C ASN A 253 -20.67 -15.07 19.34
N GLN A 254 -20.12 -14.69 20.50
CA GLN A 254 -19.27 -13.51 20.62
C GLN A 254 -18.03 -13.61 19.72
N SER A 255 -17.40 -14.80 19.65
CA SER A 255 -16.25 -15.03 18.79
C SER A 255 -16.61 -14.94 17.30
N CYS A 256 -17.80 -15.42 16.92
CA CYS A 256 -18.29 -15.32 15.54
C CYS A 256 -18.63 -13.88 15.18
N ASP A 257 -19.29 -13.14 16.08
CA ASP A 257 -19.64 -11.74 15.88
C ASP A 257 -18.38 -10.87 15.69
N GLU A 258 -17.33 -11.13 16.47
CA GLU A 258 -16.04 -10.43 16.35
C GLU A 258 -15.37 -10.62 14.99
N PHE A 259 -15.54 -11.80 14.37
CA PHE A 259 -15.04 -12.11 13.03
C PHE A 259 -16.10 -11.98 11.92
N GLN A 260 -17.26 -11.40 12.22
CA GLN A 260 -18.37 -11.22 11.28
C GLN A 260 -18.78 -12.52 10.57
N LYS A 261 -18.75 -13.65 11.30
CA LYS A 261 -19.17 -14.97 10.82
C LYS A 261 -20.59 -15.27 11.26
N SER A 262 -21.27 -16.13 10.51
CA SER A 262 -22.59 -16.64 10.90
C SER A 262 -22.50 -17.43 12.20
N ARG A 263 -23.42 -17.14 13.12
CA ARG A 263 -23.50 -17.84 14.42
C ARG A 263 -23.80 -19.33 14.24
N PRO A 264 -23.21 -20.22 15.05
CA PRO A 264 -23.50 -21.64 15.02
C PRO A 264 -24.91 -21.94 15.54
N ASN A 265 -25.47 -23.08 15.09
CA ASN A 265 -26.71 -23.61 15.66
C ASN A 265 -26.49 -24.06 17.11
N ARG A 266 -27.48 -23.85 17.99
CA ARG A 266 -27.44 -24.26 19.40
C ARG A 266 -27.07 -25.73 19.60
N ILE A 267 -26.42 -26.02 20.73
CA ILE A 267 -26.05 -27.36 21.16
C ILE A 267 -27.34 -28.16 21.42
N LYS A 268 -27.56 -29.21 20.64
CA LYS A 268 -28.71 -30.10 20.79
C LYS A 268 -28.39 -31.16 21.84
N ILE A 269 -28.90 -31.00 23.06
CA ILE A 269 -28.79 -31.99 24.12
C ILE A 269 -30.08 -32.82 24.19
N SER A 270 -29.96 -34.13 24.02
CA SER A 270 -31.04 -35.09 24.18
C SER A 270 -30.95 -35.77 25.54
N PHE A 271 -32.06 -35.81 26.27
CA PHE A 271 -32.17 -36.58 27.51
C PHE A 271 -32.66 -38.00 27.19
N PRO A 272 -32.08 -39.04 27.82
CA PRO A 272 -32.63 -40.39 27.73
C PRO A 272 -34.07 -40.44 28.26
N SER A 273 -34.81 -41.49 27.90
CA SER A 273 -36.11 -41.78 28.51
C SER A 273 -35.96 -42.03 30.01
N CYS A 274 -37.06 -41.86 30.75
CA CYS A 274 -37.12 -42.19 32.16
C CYS A 274 -36.61 -43.64 32.38
N PRO A 275 -35.75 -43.89 33.37
CA PRO A 275 -35.21 -45.23 33.64
C PRO A 275 -36.30 -46.22 34.02
N ASP A 276 -36.32 -47.39 33.37
CA ASP A 276 -37.13 -48.53 33.80
C ASP A 276 -36.39 -49.31 34.90
N VAL A 277 -37.06 -49.51 36.04
CA VAL A 277 -36.47 -50.17 37.21
C VAL A 277 -37.05 -51.57 37.35
N SER A 278 -36.22 -52.58 37.13
CA SER A 278 -36.57 -53.97 37.46
C SER A 278 -36.37 -54.19 38.96
N LEU A 279 -37.48 -54.28 39.70
CA LEU A 279 -37.44 -54.48 41.15
C LEU A 279 -37.13 -55.94 41.47
N PRO A 280 -36.30 -56.22 42.50
CA PRO A 280 -36.07 -57.58 42.96
C PRO A 280 -37.39 -58.18 43.47
N GLN A 281 -37.57 -59.49 43.30
CA GLN A 281 -38.70 -60.17 43.93
C GLN A 281 -38.46 -60.26 45.45
N ARG A 282 -39.52 -60.03 46.23
CA ARG A 282 -39.47 -60.26 47.67
C ARG A 282 -39.41 -61.77 47.90
N GLN A 283 -38.38 -62.24 48.61
CA GLN A 283 -38.26 -63.65 48.92
C GLN A 283 -39.44 -64.09 49.79
N GLU A 284 -40.18 -65.09 49.31
CA GLU A 284 -41.19 -65.78 50.10
C GLU A 284 -40.51 -66.65 51.15
N ARG A 285 -41.11 -66.69 52.34
CA ARG A 285 -40.56 -67.44 53.47
C ARG A 285 -40.80 -68.93 53.24
N ASP A 286 -39.79 -69.74 53.49
CA ASP A 286 -39.99 -71.18 53.66
C ASP A 286 -40.56 -71.47 55.07
N PHE A 287 -41.29 -72.58 55.21
CA PHE A 287 -42.00 -72.99 56.43
C PHE A 287 -41.08 -73.00 57.65
N GLY A 288 -39.84 -73.49 57.52
CA GLY A 288 -38.85 -73.49 58.60
C GLY A 288 -38.40 -72.08 59.04
N GLN A 289 -38.33 -71.12 58.11
CA GLN A 289 -37.96 -69.72 58.41
C GLN A 289 -39.10 -68.99 59.13
N TRP A 290 -40.35 -69.31 58.81
CA TRP A 290 -41.53 -68.79 59.50
C TRP A 290 -41.60 -69.26 60.96
N PHE A 291 -41.37 -70.55 61.24
CA PHE A 291 -41.33 -71.07 62.61
C PHE A 291 -40.19 -70.44 63.42
N GLY A 292 -38.98 -70.36 62.85
CA GLY A 292 -37.84 -69.74 63.52
C GLY A 292 -38.03 -68.24 63.83
N ASP A 293 -38.89 -67.54 63.09
CA ASP A 293 -39.22 -66.13 63.32
C ASP A 293 -40.17 -65.91 64.50
N ILE A 294 -41.09 -66.84 64.75
CA ILE A 294 -42.01 -66.79 65.90
C ILE A 294 -41.22 -66.87 67.21
N PHE A 295 -40.18 -67.72 67.25
CA PHE A 295 -39.34 -67.90 68.44
C PHE A 295 -38.24 -66.84 68.60
N ASN A 296 -37.83 -66.16 67.53
CA ASN A 296 -36.78 -65.13 67.54
C ASN A 296 -37.31 -63.68 67.42
N GLY A 297 -38.59 -63.43 67.70
CA GLY A 297 -39.16 -62.08 67.68
C GLY A 297 -39.18 -61.40 66.30
N GLY A 298 -39.25 -62.17 65.22
CA GLY A 298 -39.27 -61.69 63.83
C GLY A 298 -37.91 -61.21 63.29
N ALA A 299 -36.80 -61.65 63.88
CA ALA A 299 -35.46 -61.26 63.47
C ALA A 299 -35.12 -61.63 62.01
N ASN A 300 -35.57 -62.78 61.51
CA ASN A 300 -35.35 -63.19 60.12
C ASN A 300 -36.21 -62.36 59.16
N ARG A 301 -37.47 -62.07 59.50
CA ARG A 301 -38.30 -61.13 58.74
C ARG A 301 -37.65 -59.76 58.60
N ARG A 302 -37.14 -59.20 59.71
CA ARG A 302 -36.42 -57.91 59.68
C ARG A 302 -35.16 -57.98 58.82
N LYS A 303 -34.48 -59.13 58.78
CA LYS A 303 -33.28 -59.34 57.94
C LYS A 303 -33.64 -59.41 56.45
N LEU A 304 -34.68 -60.16 56.09
CA LEU A 304 -35.19 -60.29 54.72
C LEU A 304 -35.73 -58.95 54.19
N ASP A 305 -36.46 -58.20 55.01
CA ASP A 305 -36.98 -56.87 54.65
C ASP A 305 -35.83 -55.88 54.44
N LYS A 306 -34.80 -55.90 55.31
CA LYS A 306 -33.58 -55.09 55.13
C LYS A 306 -32.81 -55.47 53.86
N GLU A 307 -32.75 -56.76 53.53
CA GLU A 307 -32.08 -57.24 52.32
C GLU A 307 -32.85 -56.84 51.06
N TYR A 308 -34.17 -56.95 51.08
CA TYR A 308 -35.04 -56.48 50.01
C TYR A 308 -34.88 -54.98 49.77
N GLU A 309 -34.96 -54.14 50.81
CA GLU A 309 -34.77 -52.70 50.66
C GLU A 309 -33.37 -52.35 50.15
N ARG A 310 -32.33 -53.10 50.55
CA ARG A 310 -30.97 -52.93 49.99
C ARG A 310 -30.94 -53.25 48.49
N LYS A 311 -31.52 -54.39 48.07
CA LYS A 311 -31.56 -54.80 46.66
C LYS A 311 -32.41 -53.85 45.82
N LYS A 312 -33.55 -53.38 46.34
CA LYS A 312 -34.41 -52.38 45.73
C LYS A 312 -33.67 -51.06 45.53
N TRP A 313 -32.99 -50.57 46.56
CA TRP A 313 -32.17 -49.36 46.47
C TRP A 313 -31.02 -49.50 45.47
N GLN A 314 -30.39 -50.67 45.41
CA GLN A 314 -29.36 -50.97 44.42
C GLN A 314 -29.93 -50.97 42.99
N ALA A 315 -31.14 -51.49 42.77
CA ALA A 315 -31.81 -51.44 41.47
C ALA A 315 -32.05 -49.99 41.00
N TYR A 316 -32.54 -49.10 41.88
CA TYR A 316 -32.70 -47.67 41.57
C TYR A 316 -31.37 -46.97 41.25
N LYS A 317 -30.31 -47.26 42.03
CA LYS A 317 -28.96 -46.73 41.78
C LYS A 317 -28.39 -47.21 40.45
N THR A 318 -28.60 -48.48 40.08
CA THR A 318 -28.16 -49.04 38.80
C THR A 318 -28.92 -48.43 37.62
N ALA A 319 -30.24 -48.29 37.73
CA ALA A 319 -31.05 -47.64 36.69
C ALA A 319 -30.62 -46.18 36.46
N THR A 320 -30.37 -45.45 37.56
CA THR A 320 -29.85 -44.08 37.52
C THR A 320 -28.44 -44.01 36.90
N TYR A 321 -27.56 -44.95 37.26
CA TYR A 321 -26.21 -45.03 36.68
C TYR A 321 -26.26 -45.20 35.17
N ASN A 322 -27.10 -46.14 34.69
CA ASN A 322 -27.29 -46.39 33.26
C ASN A 322 -27.82 -45.15 32.53
N TYR A 323 -28.78 -44.44 33.14
CA TYR A 323 -29.30 -43.18 32.63
C TYR A 323 -28.22 -42.09 32.49
N LEU A 324 -27.44 -41.84 33.56
CA LEU A 324 -26.37 -40.85 33.55
C LEU A 324 -25.26 -41.21 32.55
N SER A 325 -24.93 -42.50 32.43
CA SER A 325 -23.95 -43.01 31.47
C SER A 325 -24.40 -42.80 30.02
N LYS A 326 -25.67 -43.08 29.72
CA LYS A 326 -26.27 -42.85 28.40
C LYS A 326 -26.31 -41.35 28.08
N PHE A 327 -26.84 -40.53 29.01
CA PHE A 327 -26.87 -39.08 28.87
C PHE A 327 -25.49 -38.50 28.58
N ARG A 328 -24.46 -38.93 29.34
CA ARG A 328 -23.06 -38.53 29.12
C ARG A 328 -22.62 -38.81 27.69
N THR A 329 -22.87 -40.02 27.20
CA THR A 329 -22.42 -40.47 25.87
C THR A 329 -23.07 -39.65 24.76
N ASP A 330 -24.39 -39.43 24.84
CA ASP A 330 -25.15 -38.65 23.86
C ASP A 330 -24.73 -37.17 23.88
N THR A 331 -24.51 -36.62 25.07
CA THR A 331 -24.07 -35.23 25.27
C THR A 331 -22.66 -35.02 24.75
N LEU A 332 -21.71 -35.91 25.05
CA LEU A 332 -20.33 -35.80 24.56
C LEU A 332 -20.27 -35.87 23.02
N THR A 333 -21.12 -36.69 22.41
CA THR A 333 -21.23 -36.78 20.95
C THR A 333 -21.73 -35.47 20.35
N SER A 334 -22.80 -34.91 20.93
CA SER A 334 -23.37 -33.63 20.50
C SER A 334 -22.39 -32.46 20.70
N LEU A 335 -21.69 -32.43 21.83
CA LEU A 335 -20.68 -31.43 22.16
C LEU A 335 -19.48 -31.50 21.20
N LYS A 336 -19.00 -32.70 20.86
CA LYS A 336 -17.90 -32.88 19.90
C LYS A 336 -18.28 -32.39 18.51
N LYS A 337 -19.52 -32.65 18.07
CA LYS A 337 -20.04 -32.13 16.79
C LYS A 337 -20.07 -30.61 16.79
N TYR A 338 -20.59 -30.01 17.86
CA TYR A 338 -20.66 -28.56 18.00
C TYR A 338 -19.27 -27.91 18.05
N GLU A 339 -18.33 -28.48 18.83
CA GLU A 339 -16.94 -28.01 18.91
C GLU A 339 -16.29 -27.94 17.52
N LYS A 340 -16.42 -29.01 16.71
CA LYS A 340 -15.89 -29.04 15.35
C LYS A 340 -16.47 -27.92 14.47
N THR A 341 -17.77 -27.66 14.58
CA THR A 341 -18.43 -26.58 13.84
C THR A 341 -17.90 -25.21 14.27
N VAL A 342 -17.81 -24.95 15.58
CA VAL A 342 -17.34 -23.65 16.09
C VAL A 342 -15.86 -23.42 15.78
N GLU A 343 -15.00 -24.42 15.90
CA GLU A 343 -13.57 -24.28 15.59
C GLU A 343 -13.32 -23.81 14.15
N SER A 344 -14.14 -24.27 13.19
CA SER A 344 -14.06 -23.80 11.80
C SER A 344 -14.56 -22.37 11.59
N LEU A 345 -15.33 -21.82 12.53
CA LEU A 345 -15.87 -20.46 12.45
C LEU A 345 -14.98 -19.43 13.17
N ILE A 346 -14.25 -19.84 14.21
CA ILE A 346 -13.26 -18.99 14.89
C ILE A 346 -11.97 -19.00 14.06
N VAL A 347 -12.00 -18.28 12.93
CA VAL A 347 -10.88 -18.11 12.00
C VAL A 347 -10.78 -16.65 11.60
N PHE A 348 -9.63 -16.03 11.86
CA PHE A 348 -9.35 -14.69 11.39
C PHE A 348 -9.15 -14.71 9.87
N THR A 349 -9.90 -13.86 9.16
CA THR A 349 -9.77 -13.72 7.71
C THR A 349 -8.77 -12.60 7.42
N ILE A 350 -7.68 -12.93 6.74
CA ILE A 350 -6.67 -11.94 6.35
C ILE A 350 -7.32 -10.92 5.41
N PRO A 351 -7.30 -9.62 5.73
CA PRO A 351 -7.85 -8.61 4.85
C PRO A 351 -7.09 -8.60 3.51
N PRO A 352 -7.79 -8.48 2.38
CA PRO A 352 -7.14 -8.31 1.10
C PRO A 352 -6.28 -7.04 1.11
N GLU A 353 -5.29 -7.01 0.23
CA GLU A 353 -4.57 -5.78 -0.01
C GLU A 353 -5.52 -4.71 -0.56
N SER A 354 -5.36 -3.45 -0.15
CA SER A 354 -6.24 -2.39 -0.64
C SER A 354 -5.98 -2.12 -2.12
N SER A 355 -7.05 -1.84 -2.86
CA SER A 355 -6.95 -1.45 -4.28
C SER A 355 -5.99 -0.28 -4.49
N THR A 356 -5.93 0.65 -3.53
CA THR A 356 -5.01 1.80 -3.54
C THR A 356 -3.54 1.39 -3.50
N VAL A 357 -3.17 0.37 -2.73
CA VAL A 357 -1.77 -0.11 -2.65
C VAL A 357 -1.41 -0.86 -3.93
N ILE A 358 -2.34 -1.66 -4.48
CA ILE A 358 -2.18 -2.34 -5.77
C ILE A 358 -1.90 -1.31 -6.88
N GLN A 359 -2.75 -0.30 -7.00
CA GLN A 359 -2.58 0.79 -7.98
C GLN A 359 -1.25 1.52 -7.82
N LYS A 360 -0.82 1.81 -6.59
CA LYS A 360 0.49 2.44 -6.34
C LYS A 360 1.65 1.55 -6.76
N ARG A 361 1.55 0.23 -6.59
CA ARG A 361 2.58 -0.72 -7.00
C ARG A 361 2.65 -0.82 -8.52
N ASP A 362 1.52 -0.87 -9.20
CA ASP A 362 1.45 -0.85 -10.66
C ASP A 362 2.08 0.44 -11.21
N TYR A 363 1.72 1.58 -10.63
CA TYR A 363 2.30 2.87 -11.02
C TYR A 363 3.81 2.95 -10.73
N LEU A 364 4.27 2.38 -9.62
CA LEU A 364 5.70 2.28 -9.32
C LEU A 364 6.44 1.42 -10.36
N ASN A 365 5.83 0.34 -10.84
CA ASN A 365 6.40 -0.50 -11.90
C ASN A 365 6.53 0.26 -13.24
N ASP A 366 5.52 1.06 -13.59
CA ASP A 366 5.55 1.92 -14.78
C ASP A 366 6.64 3.00 -14.67
N LEU A 367 6.77 3.62 -13.48
CA LEU A 367 7.83 4.59 -13.20
C LEU A 367 9.23 3.96 -13.30
N ASN A 368 9.41 2.76 -12.76
CA ASN A 368 10.69 2.05 -12.85
C ASN A 368 11.03 1.65 -14.29
N SER A 369 10.03 1.22 -15.07
CA SER A 369 10.20 0.97 -16.52
C SER A 369 10.64 2.23 -17.27
N SER A 370 10.06 3.39 -16.91
CA SER A 370 10.45 4.69 -17.46
C SER A 370 11.87 5.10 -17.06
N LEU A 371 12.25 4.89 -15.79
CA LEU A 371 13.60 5.15 -15.28
C LEU A 371 14.66 4.31 -16.00
N ASN A 372 14.39 3.02 -16.21
CA ASN A 372 15.28 2.12 -16.95
C ASN A 372 15.46 2.57 -18.41
N SER A 373 14.38 3.06 -19.04
CA SER A 373 14.45 3.60 -20.40
C SER A 373 15.34 4.85 -20.47
N ILE A 374 15.29 5.71 -19.44
CA ILE A 374 16.11 6.93 -19.37
C ILE A 374 17.59 6.63 -19.09
N GLN A 375 17.92 5.59 -18.32
CA GLN A 375 19.31 5.16 -18.13
C GLN A 375 20.03 4.83 -19.45
N GLY A 376 19.30 4.30 -20.44
CA GLY A 376 19.83 4.08 -21.79
C GLY A 376 20.35 5.37 -22.46
N ILE A 377 19.72 6.51 -22.18
CA ILE A 377 20.10 7.83 -22.71
C ILE A 377 21.45 8.27 -22.14
N GLU A 378 21.65 8.14 -20.83
CA GLU A 378 22.88 8.57 -20.16
C GLU A 378 24.09 7.73 -20.60
N SER A 379 23.89 6.45 -20.93
CA SER A 379 24.95 5.57 -21.44
C SER A 379 25.54 6.05 -22.79
N LEU A 380 24.77 6.84 -23.56
CA LEU A 380 25.23 7.42 -24.83
C LEU A 380 26.23 8.56 -24.62
N LYS A 381 26.15 9.28 -23.48
CA LYS A 381 27.10 10.34 -23.08
C LYS A 381 28.55 9.81 -23.08
N ILE A 382 28.73 8.56 -22.65
CA ILE A 382 30.03 7.90 -22.53
C ILE A 382 30.59 7.53 -23.91
N LYS A 383 29.74 7.07 -24.84
CA LYS A 383 30.16 6.63 -26.19
C LYS A 383 30.46 7.78 -27.15
N THR A 384 29.85 8.95 -26.98
CA THR A 384 30.15 10.12 -27.83
C THR A 384 31.48 10.79 -27.54
N ASN A 385 32.09 10.53 -26.38
CA ASN A 385 33.48 10.92 -26.14
C ASN A 385 34.49 10.05 -26.91
N THR A 386 34.05 8.97 -27.58
CA THR A 386 34.98 7.99 -28.18
C THR A 386 34.86 7.76 -29.69
N HIS A 387 33.77 8.07 -30.43
CA HIS A 387 33.77 8.17 -31.91
C HIS A 387 32.38 8.52 -32.52
N ARG A 388 32.39 8.90 -33.82
CA ARG A 388 31.25 9.25 -34.70
C ARG A 388 30.08 8.26 -34.60
N LEU A 389 28.90 8.73 -34.19
CA LEU A 389 27.69 7.92 -34.04
C LEU A 389 26.82 7.90 -35.32
N ASN A 390 26.39 6.69 -35.70
CA ASN A 390 25.63 6.37 -36.92
C ASN A 390 24.16 6.86 -36.87
N TRP A 391 23.68 7.47 -37.95
CA TRP A 391 22.42 8.26 -38.03
C TRP A 391 21.15 7.45 -37.71
N LEU A 392 21.09 6.17 -38.09
CA LEU A 392 19.93 5.28 -37.83
C LEU A 392 19.63 5.06 -36.33
N LYS A 393 20.65 5.08 -35.47
CA LYS A 393 20.43 4.97 -34.01
C LYS A 393 19.81 6.24 -33.40
N ARG A 394 19.92 7.38 -34.09
CA ARG A 394 19.38 8.68 -33.63
C ARG A 394 17.87 8.81 -33.91
N PHE A 395 17.38 8.22 -34.99
CA PHE A 395 15.96 8.30 -35.37
C PHE A 395 15.05 7.48 -34.44
N ASN A 396 15.43 6.23 -34.14
CA ASN A 396 14.69 5.39 -33.20
C ASN A 396 14.64 5.99 -31.78
N PHE A 397 15.68 6.75 -31.42
CA PHE A 397 15.77 7.41 -30.13
C PHE A 397 14.81 8.61 -30.01
N PHE A 398 14.72 9.43 -31.06
CA PHE A 398 13.79 10.56 -31.11
C PHE A 398 12.33 10.07 -30.98
N LEU A 399 12.00 8.96 -31.64
CA LEU A 399 10.69 8.32 -31.51
C LEU A 399 10.40 7.83 -30.08
N LEU A 400 11.38 7.22 -29.40
CA LEU A 400 11.21 6.78 -28.00
C LEU A 400 11.04 7.96 -27.04
N PHE A 401 11.80 9.03 -27.24
CA PHE A 401 11.71 10.24 -26.44
C PHE A 401 10.34 10.92 -26.60
N CYS A 402 9.87 11.08 -27.85
CA CYS A 402 8.53 11.63 -28.12
C CYS A 402 7.42 10.79 -27.50
N LYS A 403 7.52 9.45 -27.56
CA LYS A 403 6.53 8.54 -26.97
C LYS A 403 6.42 8.69 -25.45
N ASN A 404 7.56 8.84 -24.77
CA ASN A 404 7.60 9.01 -23.31
C ASN A 404 7.19 10.42 -22.86
N CYS A 405 7.51 11.46 -23.63
CA CYS A 405 7.03 12.81 -23.37
C CYS A 405 5.52 12.95 -23.58
N LEU A 406 4.94 12.29 -24.59
CA LEU A 406 3.50 12.31 -24.81
C LEU A 406 2.73 11.67 -23.64
N PHE A 407 3.28 10.62 -23.05
CA PHE A 407 2.67 9.91 -21.92
C PHE A 407 2.62 10.77 -20.64
N LEU A 408 3.61 11.65 -20.45
CA LEU A 408 3.68 12.60 -19.34
C LEU A 408 2.78 13.84 -19.52
N LEU A 409 2.33 14.13 -20.74
CA LEU A 409 1.43 15.24 -21.05
C LEU A 409 -0.05 14.84 -21.05
N LEU A 410 -0.36 13.54 -21.03
CA LEU A 410 -1.71 12.97 -21.08
C LEU A 410 -2.21 12.43 -19.73
N GLN A 411 -1.44 12.61 -18.65
CA GLN A 411 -1.81 12.35 -17.25
C GLN A 411 -1.72 13.64 -16.45
#